data_AF-A0A941LZZ4-F1
#
_entry.id   AF-A0A941LZZ4-F1
#
_cell.length_a   1.000
_cell.length_b   1.000
_cell.length_c   1.000
_cell.angle_alpha   90.00
_cell.angle_beta   90.00
_cell.angle_gamma   90.00
#
_symmetry.space_group_name_H-M   'P 1'
#
loop_
_entity.id
_entity.type
_entity.pdbx_description
1 polymer ?
#
loop_
_entity_poly.entity_id
_entity_poly.type
_entity_poly.pdbx_seq_one_letter_code
_entity_poly.pdbx_strand_id
1 'polypeptide(L)'
;MPSAISCLAEAIRMFLALYEVGMPINMSDPDSIVKRLLGQDNIGIVPSYNSLHRANQSYPEDQNVYDVMYYDDLRKAKRKIKPFIIWEPLPMLVPINN
;
A
#
# COMPACT_ATOMS: atom_id res chain seq x y z
N MET A 1 8.85 -1.13 16.93
CA MET A 1 7.45 -1.16 16.47
C MET A 1 7.30 -2.27 15.45
N PRO A 2 6.26 -3.11 15.52
CA PRO A 2 5.96 -4.10 14.48
C PRO A 2 5.75 -3.40 13.12
N SER A 3 6.13 -4.08 12.03
CA SER A 3 5.88 -3.60 10.66
C SER A 3 4.40 -3.71 10.30
N ALA A 4 3.94 -2.93 9.31
CA ALA A 4 2.56 -3.02 8.82
C ALA A 4 2.16 -4.45 8.42
N ILE A 5 3.06 -5.19 7.75
CA ILE A 5 2.88 -6.60 7.38
C ILE A 5 2.74 -7.51 8.61
N SER A 6 3.56 -7.29 9.65
CA SER A 6 3.44 -8.10 10.87
C SER A 6 2.12 -7.85 11.61
N CYS A 7 1.63 -6.59 11.63
CA CYS A 7 0.31 -6.26 12.17
C CYS A 7 -0.81 -6.90 11.36
N LEU A 8 -0.71 -6.90 10.03
CA LEU A 8 -1.68 -7.57 9.15
C LEU A 8 -1.71 -9.08 9.41
N ALA A 9 -0.53 -9.73 9.49
CA ALA A 9 -0.44 -11.16 9.78
C ALA A 9 -1.05 -11.51 11.15
N GLU A 10 -0.88 -10.65 12.16
CA GLU A 10 -1.49 -10.83 13.47
C GLU A 10 -3.01 -10.65 13.44
N ALA A 11 -3.51 -9.62 12.74
CA ALA A 11 -4.94 -9.40 12.55
C ALA A 11 -5.62 -10.60 11.86
N ILE A 12 -4.95 -11.23 10.89
CA ILE A 12 -5.49 -12.41 10.19
C ILE A 12 -5.51 -13.63 11.10
N ARG A 13 -4.49 -13.81 11.96
CA ARG A 13 -4.51 -14.87 12.99
C ARG A 13 -5.67 -14.69 13.96
N MET A 14 -5.93 -13.46 14.40
CA MET A 14 -7.09 -13.15 15.23
C MET A 14 -8.41 -13.41 14.50
N PHE A 15 -8.51 -12.98 13.24
CA PHE A 15 -9.67 -13.25 12.39
C PHE A 15 -9.95 -14.75 12.30
N LEU A 16 -8.92 -15.57 12.06
CA LEU A 16 -9.04 -17.02 11.99
C LEU A 16 -9.57 -17.61 13.31
N ALA A 17 -9.02 -17.20 14.45
CA ALA A 17 -9.48 -17.67 15.76
C ALA A 17 -10.96 -17.34 16.02
N LEU A 18 -11.42 -16.14 15.60
CA LEU A 18 -12.83 -15.74 15.71
C LEU A 18 -13.73 -16.54 14.75
N TYR A 19 -13.24 -16.83 13.55
CA TYR A 19 -13.96 -17.65 12.58
C TYR A 19 -14.12 -19.09 13.08
N GLU A 20 -13.08 -19.68 13.68
CA GLU A 20 -13.10 -21.04 14.23
C GLU A 20 -14.10 -21.22 15.38
N VAL A 21 -14.38 -20.17 16.17
CA VAL A 21 -15.41 -20.19 17.21
C VAL A 21 -16.83 -19.89 16.69
N GLY A 22 -17.00 -19.79 15.37
CA GLY A 22 -18.29 -19.58 14.73
C GLY A 22 -18.82 -18.15 14.81
N MET A 23 -17.95 -17.16 15.03
CA MET A 23 -18.36 -15.75 15.00
C MET A 23 -18.73 -15.36 13.55
N PRO A 24 -19.86 -14.64 13.32
CA PRO A 24 -20.31 -14.24 11.99
C PRO A 24 -19.51 -13.03 11.48
N ILE A 25 -18.22 -13.22 11.26
CA ILE A 25 -17.31 -12.24 10.69
C ILE A 25 -17.01 -12.57 9.24
N ASN A 26 -16.82 -11.54 8.42
CA ASN A 26 -16.45 -11.69 7.03
C ASN A 26 -15.25 -10.80 6.71
N MET A 27 -14.40 -11.25 5.79
CA MET A 27 -13.25 -10.51 5.31
C MET A 27 -13.61 -9.77 4.03
N SER A 28 -13.43 -8.44 4.04
CA SER A 28 -13.52 -7.65 2.82
C SER A 28 -12.27 -7.87 1.98
N ASP A 29 -12.45 -8.30 0.72
CA ASP A 29 -11.39 -8.45 -0.28
C ASP A 29 -10.21 -9.36 0.17
N PRO A 30 -10.46 -10.68 0.30
CA PRO A 30 -9.43 -11.63 0.76
C PRO A 30 -8.25 -11.75 -0.21
N ASP A 31 -8.46 -11.56 -1.52
CA ASP A 31 -7.42 -11.70 -2.54
C ASP A 31 -6.33 -10.64 -2.37
N SER A 32 -6.73 -9.40 -2.10
CA SER A 32 -5.81 -8.30 -1.81
C SER A 32 -5.01 -8.53 -0.53
N ILE A 33 -5.63 -9.11 0.49
CA ILE A 33 -4.96 -9.46 1.74
C ILE A 33 -3.88 -10.52 1.50
N VAL A 34 -4.18 -11.54 0.69
CA VAL A 34 -3.21 -12.58 0.31
C VAL A 34 -2.04 -11.98 -0.46
N LYS A 35 -2.30 -11.12 -1.45
CA LYS A 35 -1.23 -10.44 -2.22
C LYS A 35 -0.26 -9.68 -1.31
N ARG A 36 -0.79 -8.94 -0.34
CA ARG A 36 0.01 -8.17 0.64
C ARG A 36 0.84 -9.07 1.55
N LEU A 37 0.26 -10.17 2.04
CA LEU A 37 1.01 -11.13 2.86
C LEU A 37 2.16 -11.80 2.10
N LEU A 38 1.97 -12.01 0.79
CA LEU A 38 2.98 -12.61 -0.09
C LEU A 38 3.98 -11.59 -0.66
N GLY A 39 3.81 -10.29 -0.38
CA GLY A 39 4.63 -9.23 -0.97
C GLY A 39 4.47 -9.10 -2.49
N GLN A 40 3.28 -9.44 -3.00
CA GLN A 40 2.89 -9.32 -4.41
C GLN A 40 2.11 -8.01 -4.69
N ASP A 41 1.99 -7.14 -3.68
CA ASP A 41 1.47 -5.79 -3.81
C ASP A 41 2.55 -4.79 -4.25
N ASN A 42 2.10 -3.61 -4.65
CA ASN A 42 2.98 -2.51 -5.04
C ASN A 42 3.05 -1.45 -3.93
N ILE A 43 4.19 -0.75 -3.86
CA ILE A 43 4.37 0.43 -3.00
C ILE A 43 4.33 1.69 -3.88
N GLY A 44 3.41 2.60 -3.58
CA GLY A 44 3.28 3.86 -4.30
C GLY A 44 4.38 4.84 -3.90
N ILE A 45 5.03 5.45 -4.89
CA ILE A 45 5.99 6.53 -4.67
C ILE A 45 5.27 7.85 -4.85
N VAL A 46 5.14 8.61 -3.76
CA VAL A 46 4.44 9.90 -3.77
C VAL A 46 5.43 11.06 -3.67
N PRO A 47 5.11 12.24 -4.25
CA PRO A 47 5.96 13.42 -4.13
C PRO A 47 6.10 13.88 -2.67
N SER A 48 7.28 14.39 -2.30
CA SER A 48 7.60 14.80 -0.93
C SER A 48 6.77 15.96 -0.38
N TYR A 49 6.16 16.75 -1.27
CA TYR A 49 5.26 17.84 -0.89
C TYR A 49 3.82 17.36 -0.60
N ASN A 50 3.50 16.09 -0.90
CA ASN A 50 2.18 15.53 -0.64
C ASN A 50 2.19 14.70 0.64
N SER A 51 1.08 14.66 1.37
CA SER A 51 0.99 13.85 2.59
C SER A 51 0.93 12.35 2.26
N LEU A 52 1.64 11.50 3.00
CA LEU A 52 1.49 10.05 2.90
C LEU A 52 0.10 9.57 3.35
N HIS A 53 -0.58 10.34 4.20
CA HIS A 53 -1.86 9.94 4.76
C HIS A 53 -2.91 9.79 3.66
N ARG A 54 -3.37 8.54 3.45
CA ARG A 54 -4.35 8.15 2.41
C ARG A 54 -3.91 8.40 0.96
N ALA A 55 -2.63 8.68 0.71
CA ALA A 55 -2.18 8.89 -0.67
C ALA A 55 -2.20 7.61 -1.52
N ASN A 56 -2.35 6.43 -0.93
CA ASN A 56 -2.65 5.21 -1.68
C ASN A 56 -3.98 5.33 -2.46
N GLN A 57 -4.94 6.14 -1.99
CA GLN A 57 -6.24 6.33 -2.65
C GLN A 57 -6.16 7.09 -3.98
N SER A 58 -5.02 7.73 -4.30
CA SER A 58 -4.84 8.37 -5.60
C SER A 58 -4.39 7.40 -6.70
N TYR A 59 -4.06 6.16 -6.34
CA TYR A 59 -3.67 5.13 -7.29
C TYR A 59 -4.91 4.34 -7.76
N PRO A 60 -4.97 3.94 -9.04
CA PRO A 60 -6.00 3.03 -9.52
C PRO A 60 -6.00 1.70 -8.74
N GLU A 61 -7.19 1.14 -8.48
CA GLU A 61 -7.34 -0.09 -7.68
C GLU A 61 -6.62 -1.30 -8.29
N ASP A 62 -6.56 -1.38 -9.62
CA ASP A 62 -5.89 -2.45 -10.36
C ASP A 62 -4.36 -2.46 -10.20
N GLN A 63 -3.77 -1.35 -9.71
CA GLN A 63 -2.35 -1.28 -9.40
C GLN A 63 -1.97 -1.91 -8.06
N ASN A 64 -2.95 -2.33 -7.23
CA ASN A 64 -2.70 -3.00 -5.94
C ASN A 64 -1.72 -2.23 -5.02
N VAL A 65 -1.87 -0.90 -4.94
CA VAL A 65 -1.04 -0.04 -4.07
C VAL A 65 -1.72 0.15 -2.72
N TYR A 66 -1.14 -0.43 -1.66
CA TYR A 66 -1.70 -0.33 -0.30
C TYR A 66 -0.88 0.55 0.63
N ASP A 67 0.44 0.56 0.44
CA ASP A 67 1.37 1.41 1.18
C ASP A 67 2.04 2.41 0.22
N VAL A 68 2.39 3.56 0.78
CA VAL A 68 3.04 4.66 0.05
C VAL A 68 4.27 5.14 0.80
N MET A 69 5.25 5.64 0.06
CA MET A 69 6.47 6.21 0.61
C MET A 69 7.00 7.35 -0.25
N TYR A 70 7.90 8.16 0.31
CA TYR A 70 8.66 9.10 -0.51
C TYR A 70 9.79 8.38 -1.23
N TYR A 71 10.15 8.85 -2.42
CA TYR A 71 11.30 8.30 -3.15
C TYR A 71 12.59 8.36 -2.31
N ASP A 72 12.74 9.39 -1.48
CA ASP A 72 13.90 9.58 -0.61
C ASP A 72 14.05 8.55 0.50
N ASP A 73 12.95 7.92 0.92
CA ASP A 73 12.94 6.88 1.96
C ASP A 73 13.66 5.60 1.51
N LEU A 74 13.82 5.38 0.18
CA LEU A 74 14.61 4.29 -0.38
C LEU A 74 16.11 4.41 -0.06
N ARG A 75 16.61 5.60 0.31
CA ARG A 75 18.00 5.86 0.75
C ARG A 75 19.04 5.14 -0.13
N LYS A 76 19.86 4.26 0.46
CA LYS A 76 20.93 3.50 -0.23
C LYS A 76 20.39 2.45 -1.21
N ALA A 77 19.14 2.00 -1.04
CA ALA A 77 18.51 1.00 -1.89
C ALA A 77 18.04 1.58 -3.23
N LYS A 78 17.95 2.91 -3.38
CA LYS A 78 17.55 3.60 -4.63
C LYS A 78 18.21 3.02 -5.87
N ARG A 79 19.53 2.81 -5.87
CA ARG A 79 20.27 2.31 -7.04
C ARG A 79 19.83 0.91 -7.46
N LYS A 80 19.45 0.06 -6.49
CA LYS A 80 19.02 -1.32 -6.74
C LYS A 80 17.56 -1.40 -7.15
N ILE A 81 16.71 -0.54 -6.59
CA ILE A 81 15.26 -0.58 -6.78
C ILE A 81 14.83 0.22 -8.02
N LYS A 82 15.58 1.26 -8.41
CA LYS A 82 15.26 2.14 -9.55
C LYS A 82 14.84 1.41 -10.84
N PRO A 83 15.47 0.28 -11.26
CA PRO A 83 15.05 -0.44 -12.47
C PRO A 83 13.65 -1.07 -12.39
N PHE A 84 13.12 -1.27 -11.19
CA PHE A 84 11.80 -1.87 -10.93
C PHE A 84 10.71 -0.82 -10.69
N ILE A 85 11.04 0.48 -10.80
CA ILE A 85 10.08 1.56 -10.60
C ILE A 85 9.48 1.94 -11.95
N ILE A 86 8.16 1.92 -12.02
CA ILE A 86 7.38 2.47 -13.12
C ILE A 86 7.04 3.92 -12.76
N TRP A 87 7.37 4.85 -13.67
CA TRP A 87 7.06 6.27 -13.49
C TRP A 87 5.86 6.64 -14.36
N GLU A 88 4.80 7.12 -13.71
CA GLU A 88 3.63 7.67 -14.39
C GLU A 88 3.70 9.21 -14.39
N PRO A 89 3.22 9.86 -15.46
CA PRO A 89 3.17 11.32 -15.49
C PRO A 89 2.20 11.83 -14.42
N LEU A 90 2.66 12.77 -13.59
CA LEU A 90 1.77 13.45 -12.66
C LEU A 90 0.76 14.29 -13.46
N PRO A 91 -0.54 14.27 -13.10
CA PRO A 91 -1.48 15.21 -13.68
C PRO A 91 -1.01 16.64 -13.39
N MET A 92 -0.86 17.46 -14.43
CA MET A 92 -0.45 18.85 -14.26
C MET A 92 -1.51 19.57 -13.43
N LEU A 93 -1.09 20.15 -12.31
CA LEU A 93 -1.93 21.07 -11.54
C LEU A 93 -2.12 22.34 -12.38
N VAL A 94 -3.28 22.45 -13.01
CA VAL A 94 -3.66 23.66 -13.73
C VAL A 94 -4.30 24.61 -12.72
N PRO A 95 -3.83 25.86 -12.59
CA PRO A 95 -4.52 26.84 -11.75
C PRO A 95 -5.94 27.03 -12.26
N ILE A 96 -6.91 27.02 -11.34
CA ILE A 96 -8.29 27.38 -11.64
C ILE A 96 -8.29 28.88 -11.93
N ASN A 97 -8.41 29.27 -13.20
CA ASN A 97 -8.61 30.66 -13.56
C ASN A 97 -10.01 31.07 -13.06
N ASN A 98 -10.05 31.93 -12.03
CA ASN A 98 -11.23 32.69 -11.65
C ASN A 98 -11.26 34.04 -12.36
#